data_AF-A0A7C5GXE1-F1
#
_entry.id   AF-A0A7C5GXE1-F1
#
_cell.length_a   1.000
_cell.length_b   1.000
_cell.length_c   1.000
_cell.angle_alpha   90.00
_cell.angle_beta   90.00
_cell.angle_gamma   90.00
#
_symmetry.space_group_name_H-M   'P 1'
#
loop_
_entity.id
_entity.type
_entity.pdbx_description
1 polymer ?
#
loop_
_entity_poly.entity_id
_entity_poly.type
_entity_poly.pdbx_seq_one_letter_code
_entity_poly.pdbx_strand_id
1 'polypeptide(L)'
;MESFTRQADSLNGNRRDLHNLKLVLPYLREYAGRASLALCCLVLAKASNVGIPLVLKDIVDGFNQNAQLLILPVSLLFAYGALKLSSSLFNELRDGIFARVRFRAMRRLSTKVLTHLHDLALRFHLERKTGALSRDLERGTRSVGTIMNFMVFSIIPIGVEFLLVAVILLSQYHWLFTLITFGTVGLYILFTVLVTEWRMEFRHEMNRLESHANSHAIDSLINYETVKYFNNETLELKRYDETLNQWEDVAVKSQTTMSLLNFGQGSIIALGVTLIMFFAAQAVVDQQMTIGDLVMVNALMLQLFIPLNALGIIYRQIKYTLADMDMIFRLLEKESEIKDQNNALTLTAENAQHGKILFDQVDFAYQSERPILRHLSFTIEPKQTVAVVGHSGAGKSTLARLLFRFYDIQGGDITIDGKNIQALSQDSLRQHIGIIPQDTILFNESIEYNIRYGRPDATHEAVIEAAKMAHIYDFIESLPNGWETMVGERGLKLSGGEKQRVAIARAILKRPAIMIFDEATSSLDSATEQAIQTTLEQV
;
A
#
# COMPACT_ATOMS: atom_id res chain seq x y z
N MET A 1 6.78 -20.36 8.98
CA MET A 1 7.67 -19.77 10.01
C MET A 1 9.02 -19.34 9.41
N GLU A 2 9.65 -20.13 8.54
CA GLU A 2 10.87 -19.73 7.78
C GLU A 2 10.67 -18.62 6.72
N SER A 3 9.43 -18.36 6.29
CA SER A 3 9.15 -17.32 5.27
C SER A 3 9.17 -15.89 5.82
N PHE A 4 8.97 -15.71 7.13
CA PHE A 4 8.96 -14.39 7.76
C PHE A 4 10.37 -13.94 8.18
N THR A 5 11.24 -14.88 8.57
CA THR A 5 12.65 -14.60 8.88
C THR A 5 13.47 -14.27 7.63
N ARG A 6 13.22 -14.92 6.48
CA ARG A 6 13.85 -14.52 5.21
C ARG A 6 13.47 -13.12 4.73
N GLN A 7 12.32 -12.59 5.15
CA GLN A 7 11.91 -11.23 4.78
C GLN A 7 12.64 -10.16 5.61
N ALA A 8 13.16 -10.51 6.80
CA ALA A 8 14.00 -9.62 7.60
C ALA A 8 15.46 -9.60 7.10
N ASP A 9 16.03 -10.74 6.71
CA ASP A 9 17.41 -10.82 6.24
C ASP A 9 17.61 -10.36 4.78
N SER A 10 16.57 -10.43 3.94
CA SER A 10 16.62 -9.90 2.57
C SER A 10 16.54 -8.36 2.47
N LEU A 11 16.26 -7.66 3.58
CA LEU A 11 16.15 -6.20 3.62
C LEU A 11 17.50 -5.44 3.71
N ASN A 12 18.61 -6.13 4.00
CA ASN A 12 19.90 -5.48 4.24
C ASN A 12 20.94 -5.62 3.12
N GLY A 13 20.77 -6.53 2.15
CA GLY A 13 21.82 -6.82 1.16
C GLY A 13 21.83 -5.96 -0.12
N ASN A 14 20.71 -5.33 -0.50
CA ASN A 14 20.60 -4.65 -1.81
C ASN A 14 19.61 -3.48 -1.79
N ARG A 15 19.75 -2.57 -0.82
CA ARG A 15 18.87 -1.40 -0.64
C ARG A 15 19.09 -0.38 -1.76
N ARG A 16 18.03 -0.08 -2.51
CA ARG A 16 18.03 0.88 -3.63
C ARG A 16 17.39 2.22 -3.23
N ASP A 17 17.57 2.64 -1.97
CA ASP A 17 16.86 3.78 -1.37
C ASP A 17 16.99 5.08 -2.21
N LEU A 18 18.20 5.43 -2.66
CA LEU A 18 18.44 6.59 -3.53
C LEU A 18 17.78 6.46 -4.91
N HIS A 19 17.75 5.26 -5.47
CA HIS A 19 17.08 5.01 -6.74
C HIS A 19 15.57 5.16 -6.59
N ASN A 20 14.99 4.59 -5.54
CA ASN A 20 13.55 4.66 -5.27
C ASN A 20 13.11 6.09 -4.98
N LEU A 21 13.91 6.89 -4.27
CA LEU A 21 13.65 8.32 -4.09
C LEU A 21 13.68 9.09 -5.43
N LYS A 22 14.58 8.74 -6.35
CA LYS A 22 14.58 9.32 -7.71
C LYS A 22 13.32 8.96 -8.50
N LEU A 23 12.79 7.75 -8.33
CA LEU A 23 11.54 7.32 -8.97
C LEU A 23 10.30 8.08 -8.45
N VAL A 24 10.37 8.72 -7.29
CA VAL A 24 9.31 9.59 -6.76
C VAL A 24 9.32 10.97 -7.41
N LEU A 25 10.47 11.45 -7.90
CA LEU A 25 10.63 12.81 -8.44
C LEU A 25 9.68 13.16 -9.60
N PRO A 26 9.39 12.26 -10.56
CA PRO A 26 8.40 12.55 -11.61
C PRO A 26 7.00 12.89 -11.07
N TYR A 27 6.57 12.23 -9.98
CA TYR A 27 5.27 12.49 -9.35
C TYR A 27 5.20 13.88 -8.69
N LEU A 28 6.33 14.39 -8.18
CA LEU A 28 6.44 15.76 -7.67
C LEU A 28 6.42 16.80 -8.80
N ARG A 29 7.07 16.50 -9.93
CA ARG A 29 7.16 17.42 -11.09
C ARG A 29 5.82 17.70 -11.75
N GLU A 30 4.86 16.76 -11.71
CA GLU A 30 3.49 16.97 -12.20
C GLU A 30 2.80 18.19 -11.53
N TYR A 31 3.22 18.54 -10.30
CA TYR A 31 2.73 19.70 -9.56
C TYR A 31 3.86 20.61 -9.06
N ALA A 32 4.88 20.84 -9.90
CA ALA A 32 6.02 21.68 -9.53
C ALA A 32 5.59 23.04 -8.93
N GLY A 33 4.59 23.70 -9.50
CA GLY A 33 4.08 24.98 -8.97
C GLY A 33 3.53 24.90 -7.54
N ARG A 34 2.74 23.86 -7.22
CA ARG A 34 2.21 23.68 -5.85
C ARG A 34 3.29 23.22 -4.88
N ALA A 35 4.21 22.38 -5.33
CA ALA A 35 5.35 21.95 -4.53
C ALA A 35 6.27 23.13 -4.18
N SER A 36 6.57 24.00 -5.15
CA SER A 36 7.34 25.23 -4.93
C SER A 36 6.61 26.21 -4.02
N LEU A 37 5.29 26.39 -4.19
CA LEU A 37 4.49 27.25 -3.30
C LEU A 37 4.48 26.72 -1.86
N ALA A 38 4.32 25.40 -1.67
CA ALA A 38 4.40 24.79 -0.34
C ALA A 38 5.80 24.96 0.29
N LEU A 39 6.87 24.85 -0.51
CA LEU A 39 8.24 25.11 -0.04
C LEU A 39 8.44 26.58 0.35
N CYS A 40 7.84 27.52 -0.40
CA CYS A 40 7.85 28.94 -0.05
C CYS A 40 7.13 29.19 1.28
N CYS A 41 5.91 28.65 1.46
CA CYS A 41 5.19 28.71 2.73
C CYS A 41 5.98 28.08 3.88
N LEU A 42 6.68 26.96 3.64
CA LEU A 42 7.57 26.34 4.64
C LEU A 42 8.66 27.30 5.11
N VAL A 43 9.36 27.95 4.17
CA VAL A 43 10.43 28.90 4.50
C VAL A 43 9.88 30.10 5.25
N LEU A 44 8.74 30.66 4.80
CA LEU A 44 8.07 31.78 5.48
C LEU A 44 7.59 31.40 6.89
N ALA A 45 7.08 30.18 7.07
CA ALA A 45 6.67 29.66 8.37
C ALA A 45 7.88 29.59 9.31
N LYS A 46 9.00 29.00 8.86
CA LYS A 46 10.21 28.88 9.68
C LYS A 46 10.90 30.21 9.96
N ALA A 47 10.95 31.11 8.98
CA ALA A 47 11.41 32.47 9.20
C ALA A 47 10.56 33.19 10.26
N SER A 48 9.24 33.08 10.17
CA SER A 48 8.32 33.64 11.17
C SER A 48 8.54 33.02 12.55
N ASN A 49 8.71 31.69 12.62
CA ASN A 49 8.92 30.96 13.87
C ASN A 49 10.23 31.37 14.57
N VAL A 50 11.31 31.55 13.81
CA VAL A 50 12.61 32.00 14.33
C VAL A 50 12.61 33.51 14.64
N GLY A 51 11.73 34.28 14.00
CA GLY A 51 11.48 35.68 14.33
C GLY A 51 10.85 35.91 15.70
N ILE A 52 10.15 34.92 16.26
CA ILE A 52 9.44 35.05 17.54
C ILE A 52 10.43 35.35 18.70
N PRO A 53 11.52 34.58 18.90
CA PRO A 53 12.56 34.91 19.87
C PRO A 53 13.22 36.28 19.70
N LEU A 54 13.40 36.75 18.45
CA LEU A 54 13.99 38.07 18.17
C LEU A 54 13.10 39.20 18.68
N VAL A 55 11.81 39.16 18.37
CA VAL A 55 10.86 40.16 18.89
C VAL A 55 10.70 40.04 20.41
N LEU A 56 10.77 38.82 20.96
CA LEU A 56 10.72 38.63 22.41
C LEU A 56 11.91 39.29 23.12
N LYS A 57 13.12 39.23 22.53
CA LYS A 57 14.28 40.00 23.00
C LYS A 57 13.97 41.50 23.02
N ASP A 58 13.50 42.05 21.90
CA ASP A 58 13.24 43.49 21.78
C ASP A 58 12.18 43.97 22.78
N ILE A 59 11.16 43.14 23.07
CA ILE A 59 10.15 43.42 24.10
C ILE A 59 10.82 43.54 25.48
N VAL A 60 11.64 42.55 25.85
CA VAL A 60 12.30 42.50 27.17
C VAL A 60 13.25 43.68 27.35
N ASP A 61 14.03 44.00 26.32
CA ASP A 61 14.96 45.14 26.36
C ASP A 61 14.23 46.48 26.41
N GLY A 62 13.10 46.61 25.70
CA GLY A 62 12.26 47.80 25.68
C GLY A 62 11.62 48.12 27.04
N PHE A 63 11.34 47.13 27.88
CA PHE A 63 10.81 47.34 29.23
C PHE A 63 11.86 47.83 30.25
N ASN A 64 13.15 47.68 29.94
CA ASN A 64 14.24 48.03 30.86
C ASN A 64 14.66 49.52 30.75
N GLN A 65 14.14 50.28 29.77
CA GLN A 65 14.43 51.71 29.59
C GLN A 65 13.24 52.58 30.02
N ASN A 66 13.42 53.39 31.08
CA ASN A 66 12.57 54.48 31.60
C ASN A 66 11.07 54.52 31.22
N ALA A 67 10.20 54.43 32.24
CA ALA A 67 8.75 54.29 32.23
C ALA A 67 7.88 55.41 31.58
N GLN A 68 8.41 56.27 30.70
CA GLN A 68 7.64 57.38 30.09
C GLN A 68 7.26 57.18 28.60
N LEU A 69 7.58 56.04 27.98
CA LEU A 69 7.18 55.72 26.60
C LEU A 69 6.32 54.44 26.54
N LEU A 70 5.11 54.52 27.11
CA LEU A 70 4.07 53.47 27.04
C LEU A 70 3.58 53.10 25.62
N ILE A 71 4.07 53.77 24.58
CA ILE A 71 3.72 53.54 23.18
C ILE A 71 4.61 52.46 22.53
N LEU A 72 5.80 52.18 23.08
CA LEU A 72 6.77 51.21 22.54
C LEU A 72 6.52 49.71 22.88
N PRO A 73 5.74 49.30 23.92
CA PRO A 73 5.49 47.87 24.19
C PRO A 73 4.37 47.23 23.36
N VAL A 74 3.40 48.01 22.87
CA VAL A 74 2.19 47.44 22.26
C VAL A 74 2.43 46.96 20.82
N SER A 75 3.19 47.71 20.02
CA SER A 75 3.52 47.34 18.63
C SER A 75 4.36 46.06 18.55
N LEU A 76 5.33 45.88 19.45
CA LEU A 76 6.15 44.67 19.54
C LEU A 76 5.34 43.46 20.00
N LEU A 77 4.38 43.64 20.93
CA LEU A 77 3.43 42.57 21.31
C LEU A 77 2.53 42.16 20.13
N PHE A 78 2.05 43.13 19.34
CA PHE A 78 1.33 42.83 18.10
C PHE A 78 2.23 42.12 17.08
N ALA A 79 3.49 42.53 16.94
CA ALA A 79 4.45 41.87 16.05
C ALA A 79 4.73 40.41 16.49
N TYR A 80 4.90 40.17 17.79
CA TYR A 80 5.04 38.83 18.37
C TYR A 80 3.81 37.96 18.05
N GLY A 81 2.60 38.49 18.29
CA GLY A 81 1.35 37.81 17.96
C GLY A 81 1.21 37.53 16.46
N ALA A 82 1.55 38.51 15.61
CA ALA A 82 1.51 38.40 14.17
C ALA A 82 2.50 37.36 13.63
N LEU A 83 3.73 37.29 14.16
CA LEU A 83 4.71 36.26 13.79
C LEU A 83 4.25 34.86 14.19
N LYS A 84 3.68 34.71 15.39
CA LYS A 84 3.11 33.45 15.85
C LYS A 84 1.94 33.00 14.96
N LEU A 85 1.03 33.91 14.65
CA LEU A 85 -0.08 33.65 13.72
C LEU A 85 0.41 33.36 12.31
N SER A 86 1.42 34.08 11.82
CA SER A 86 2.01 33.87 10.49
C SER A 86 2.70 32.52 10.38
N SER A 87 3.48 32.12 11.38
CA SER A 87 4.08 30.79 11.47
C SER A 87 3.01 29.70 11.39
N SER A 88 1.94 29.83 12.19
CA SER A 88 0.80 28.90 12.17
C SER A 88 0.11 28.86 10.80
N LEU A 89 -0.23 30.03 10.25
CA LEU A 89 -0.92 30.16 8.96
C LEU A 89 -0.11 29.55 7.82
N PHE A 90 1.19 29.86 7.73
CA PHE A 90 2.02 29.33 6.65
C PHE A 90 2.29 27.83 6.78
N ASN A 91 2.33 27.29 8.00
CA ASN A 91 2.34 25.83 8.19
C ASN A 91 1.04 25.20 7.66
N GLU A 92 -0.13 25.71 8.04
CA GLU A 92 -1.42 25.20 7.56
C GLU A 92 -1.60 25.36 6.04
N LEU A 93 -1.16 26.49 5.47
CA LEU A 93 -1.18 26.72 4.02
C LEU A 93 -0.27 25.72 3.29
N ARG A 94 0.95 25.52 3.77
CA ARG A 94 1.86 24.50 3.23
C ARG A 94 1.18 23.13 3.23
N ASP A 95 0.56 22.75 4.35
CA ASP A 95 -0.08 21.45 4.54
C ASP A 95 -1.25 21.27 3.55
N GLY A 96 -2.14 22.26 3.45
CA GLY A 96 -3.27 22.26 2.52
C GLY A 96 -2.85 22.23 1.04
N ILE A 97 -1.85 23.04 0.66
CA ILE A 97 -1.33 23.08 -0.71
C ILE A 97 -0.65 21.75 -1.07
N PHE A 98 0.17 21.20 -0.17
CA PHE A 98 0.93 19.98 -0.41
C PHE A 98 0.07 18.72 -0.38
N ALA A 99 -1.05 18.71 0.36
CA ALA A 99 -1.96 17.56 0.44
C ALA A 99 -2.42 17.06 -0.93
N ARG A 100 -2.74 17.98 -1.86
CA ARG A 100 -3.14 17.61 -3.23
C ARG A 100 -2.02 16.94 -4.02
N VAL A 101 -0.76 17.37 -3.83
CA VAL A 101 0.42 16.77 -4.46
C VAL A 101 0.60 15.35 -3.93
N ARG A 102 0.60 15.19 -2.60
CA ARG A 102 0.75 13.91 -1.91
C ARG A 102 -0.30 12.88 -2.31
N PHE A 103 -1.59 13.24 -2.23
CA PHE A 103 -2.67 12.30 -2.54
C PHE A 103 -2.79 11.97 -4.03
N ARG A 104 -2.43 12.88 -4.94
CA ARG A 104 -2.39 12.56 -6.38
C ARG A 104 -1.26 11.60 -6.71
N ALA A 105 -0.07 11.78 -6.13
CA ALA A 105 1.04 10.83 -6.28
C ALA A 105 0.62 9.42 -5.83
N MET A 106 -0.02 9.31 -4.66
CA MET A 106 -0.55 8.04 -4.14
C MET A 106 -1.57 7.43 -5.11
N ARG A 107 -2.59 8.17 -5.56
CA ARG A 107 -3.59 7.68 -6.53
C ARG A 107 -2.94 7.17 -7.82
N ARG A 108 -2.05 7.95 -8.43
CA ARG A 108 -1.34 7.60 -9.66
C ARG A 108 -0.55 6.30 -9.50
N LEU A 109 0.19 6.17 -8.39
CA LEU A 109 0.96 4.97 -8.11
C LEU A 109 0.04 3.77 -7.88
N SER A 110 -1.00 3.89 -7.07
CA SER A 110 -1.97 2.81 -6.84
C SER A 110 -2.60 2.32 -8.14
N THR A 111 -3.03 3.24 -9.03
CA THR A 111 -3.56 2.87 -10.34
C THR A 111 -2.49 2.18 -11.20
N LYS A 112 -1.27 2.73 -11.26
CA LYS A 112 -0.17 2.14 -12.05
C LYS A 112 0.15 0.72 -11.59
N VAL A 113 0.21 0.48 -10.28
CA VAL A 113 0.48 -0.85 -9.72
C VAL A 113 -0.67 -1.80 -10.02
N LEU A 114 -1.92 -1.37 -9.86
CA LEU A 114 -3.07 -2.23 -10.17
C LEU A 114 -3.14 -2.58 -11.66
N THR A 115 -2.90 -1.62 -12.56
CA THR A 115 -2.79 -1.89 -14.01
C THR A 115 -1.70 -2.92 -14.27
N HIS A 116 -0.50 -2.72 -13.71
CA HIS A 116 0.60 -3.66 -13.91
C HIS A 116 0.30 -5.06 -13.36
N LEU A 117 -0.40 -5.16 -12.22
CA LEU A 117 -0.86 -6.45 -11.69
C LEU A 117 -1.81 -7.17 -12.65
N HIS A 118 -2.67 -6.46 -13.38
CA HIS A 118 -3.52 -7.08 -14.41
C HIS A 118 -2.73 -7.56 -15.62
N ASP A 119 -1.57 -6.96 -15.90
CA ASP A 119 -0.69 -7.32 -17.01
C ASP A 119 0.21 -8.54 -16.70
N LEU A 120 0.37 -8.89 -15.41
CA LEU A 120 1.20 -10.03 -15.00
C LEU A 120 0.51 -11.37 -15.31
N ALA A 121 1.31 -12.38 -15.65
CA ALA A 121 0.81 -13.70 -16.01
C ALA A 121 0.10 -14.41 -14.84
N LEU A 122 -0.84 -15.31 -15.15
CA LEU A 122 -1.64 -16.07 -14.17
C LEU A 122 -0.75 -16.79 -13.14
N ARG A 123 0.42 -17.28 -13.54
CA ARG A 123 1.41 -17.92 -12.66
C ARG A 123 1.75 -17.06 -11.45
N PHE A 124 1.99 -15.76 -11.67
CA PHE A 124 2.31 -14.82 -10.59
C PHE A 124 1.19 -14.73 -9.55
N HIS A 125 -0.07 -14.79 -9.99
CA HIS A 125 -1.24 -14.73 -9.12
C HIS A 125 -1.48 -16.03 -8.35
N LEU A 126 -1.18 -17.19 -8.93
CA LEU A 126 -1.35 -18.49 -8.28
C LEU A 126 -0.26 -18.77 -7.23
N GLU A 127 0.96 -18.30 -7.45
CA GLU A 127 2.09 -18.50 -6.52
C GLU A 127 2.01 -17.58 -5.28
N ARG A 128 1.23 -16.50 -5.36
CA ARG A 128 1.13 -15.49 -4.29
C ARG A 128 -0.13 -15.65 -3.48
N LYS A 129 0.00 -15.60 -2.15
CA LYS A 129 -1.17 -15.48 -1.25
C LYS A 129 -1.83 -14.11 -1.49
N THR A 130 -3.03 -14.10 -2.06
CA THR A 130 -3.79 -12.88 -2.43
C THR A 130 -3.92 -11.87 -1.30
N GLY A 131 -4.11 -12.34 -0.06
CA GLY A 131 -4.19 -11.47 1.14
C GLY A 131 -2.87 -10.80 1.53
N ALA A 132 -1.72 -11.43 1.27
CA ALA A 132 -0.42 -10.79 1.48
C ALA A 132 -0.18 -9.72 0.41
N LEU A 133 -0.48 -10.04 -0.86
CA LEU A 133 -0.32 -9.11 -1.98
C LEU A 133 -1.17 -7.84 -1.80
N SER A 134 -2.41 -7.97 -1.33
CA SER A 134 -3.29 -6.81 -1.06
C SER A 134 -2.72 -5.88 0.02
N ARG A 135 -2.24 -6.44 1.15
CA ARG A 135 -1.60 -5.65 2.22
C ARG A 135 -0.30 -5.00 1.77
N ASP A 136 0.52 -5.74 1.04
CA ASP A 136 1.78 -5.25 0.49
C ASP A 136 1.54 -4.09 -0.50
N LEU A 137 0.48 -4.19 -1.31
CA LEU A 137 0.05 -3.15 -2.25
C LEU A 137 -0.45 -1.89 -1.54
N GLU A 138 -1.32 -2.04 -0.53
CA GLU A 138 -1.82 -0.91 0.25
C GLU A 138 -0.68 -0.16 0.94
N ARG A 139 0.19 -0.90 1.66
CA ARG A 139 1.34 -0.33 2.37
C ARG A 139 2.33 0.32 1.41
N GLY A 140 2.69 -0.39 0.37
CA GLY A 140 3.69 0.05 -0.59
C GLY A 140 3.24 1.26 -1.39
N THR A 141 1.96 1.37 -1.78
CA THR A 141 1.46 2.56 -2.50
C THR A 141 1.34 3.78 -1.58
N ARG A 142 0.98 3.57 -0.30
CA ARG A 142 0.96 4.62 0.72
C ARG A 142 2.35 5.13 1.09
N SER A 143 3.38 4.29 0.93
CA SER A 143 4.76 4.62 1.30
C SER A 143 5.29 5.90 0.61
N VAL A 144 4.96 6.11 -0.67
CA VAL A 144 5.34 7.33 -1.40
C VAL A 144 4.68 8.57 -0.80
N GLY A 145 3.41 8.48 -0.41
CA GLY A 145 2.74 9.57 0.29
C GLY A 145 3.40 9.87 1.64
N THR A 146 3.77 8.83 2.38
CA THR A 146 4.43 8.92 3.69
C THR A 146 5.83 9.52 3.60
N ILE A 147 6.66 9.14 2.61
CA ILE A 147 8.01 9.71 2.47
C ILE A 147 7.96 11.19 2.10
N MET A 148 7.04 11.58 1.21
CA MET A 148 6.79 12.98 0.87
C MET A 148 6.35 13.78 2.11
N ASN A 149 5.52 13.17 2.97
CA ASN A 149 5.09 13.74 4.25
C ASN A 149 6.29 14.04 5.15
N PHE A 150 7.19 13.07 5.36
CA PHE A 150 8.38 13.28 6.19
C PHE A 150 9.33 14.34 5.65
N MET A 151 9.50 14.40 4.33
CA MET A 151 10.34 15.42 3.70
C MET A 151 9.81 16.83 3.97
N VAL A 152 8.52 17.08 3.73
CA VAL A 152 7.92 18.43 3.81
C VAL A 152 7.59 18.86 5.23
N PHE A 153 7.23 17.93 6.12
CA PHE A 153 6.76 18.26 7.47
C PHE A 153 7.79 18.03 8.56
N SER A 154 8.90 17.35 8.26
CA SER A 154 9.94 17.07 9.27
C SER A 154 11.34 17.41 8.77
N ILE A 155 11.86 16.70 7.76
CA ILE A 155 13.28 16.78 7.40
C ILE A 155 13.66 18.17 6.88
N ILE A 156 12.96 18.68 5.86
CA ILE A 156 13.26 19.99 5.25
C ILE A 156 13.03 21.13 6.26
N PRO A 157 11.89 21.20 6.99
CA PRO A 157 11.69 22.25 7.98
C PRO A 157 12.74 22.26 9.09
N ILE A 158 13.18 21.10 9.59
CA ILE A 158 14.22 20.99 10.61
C ILE A 158 15.54 21.54 10.07
N GLY A 159 15.93 21.14 8.85
CA GLY A 159 17.16 21.64 8.22
C GLY A 159 17.15 23.16 8.02
N VAL A 160 16.02 23.72 7.58
CA VAL A 160 15.85 25.18 7.41
C VAL A 160 15.91 25.89 8.77
N GLU A 161 15.23 25.38 9.79
CA GLU A 161 15.24 25.97 11.14
C GLU A 161 16.63 25.96 11.75
N PHE A 162 17.35 24.84 11.63
CA PHE A 162 18.73 24.71 12.11
C PHE A 162 19.67 25.68 11.40
N LEU A 163 19.53 25.81 10.07
CA LEU A 163 20.33 26.75 9.30
C LEU A 163 20.06 28.20 9.71
N LEU A 164 18.79 28.59 9.87
CA LEU A 164 18.41 29.93 10.31
C LEU A 164 18.96 30.26 11.70
N VAL A 165 18.82 29.34 12.67
CA VAL A 165 19.36 29.53 14.03
C VAL A 165 20.89 29.60 14.02
N ALA A 166 21.57 28.75 13.24
CA ALA A 166 23.03 28.80 13.09
C ALA A 166 23.51 30.16 12.55
N VAL A 167 22.85 30.67 11.51
CA VAL A 167 23.18 31.98 10.91
C VAL A 167 22.99 33.10 11.93
N ILE A 168 21.89 33.08 12.70
CA ILE A 168 21.63 34.08 13.75
C ILE A 168 22.69 34.03 14.85
N LEU A 169 23.02 32.84 15.36
CA LEU A 169 23.98 32.70 16.45
C LEU A 169 25.41 33.10 16.04
N LEU A 170 25.85 32.73 14.83
CA LEU A 170 27.18 33.06 14.33
C LEU A 170 27.35 34.53 13.92
N SER A 171 26.26 35.19 13.52
CA SER A 171 26.31 36.60 13.08
C SER A 171 26.18 37.58 14.24
N GLN A 172 25.42 37.25 15.28
CA GLN A 172 25.09 38.18 16.37
C GLN A 172 25.84 37.89 17.68
N TYR A 173 26.37 36.68 17.87
CA TYR A 173 26.98 36.28 19.13
C TYR A 173 28.36 35.64 18.94
N HIS A 174 29.11 35.54 20.03
CA HIS A 174 30.37 34.82 20.04
C HIS A 174 30.16 33.34 19.63
N TRP A 175 31.06 32.80 18.81
CA TRP A 175 30.96 31.44 18.25
C TRP A 175 30.76 30.34 19.31
N LEU A 176 31.17 30.59 20.55
CA LEU A 176 30.95 29.72 21.71
C LEU A 176 29.46 29.38 21.92
N PHE A 177 28.53 30.33 21.72
CA PHE A 177 27.10 30.06 21.83
C PHE A 177 26.63 29.04 20.79
N THR A 178 27.09 29.20 19.55
CA THR A 178 26.82 28.23 18.47
C THR A 178 27.41 26.86 18.81
N LEU A 179 28.65 26.80 19.32
CA LEU A 179 29.28 25.54 19.71
C LEU A 179 28.51 24.84 20.84
N ILE A 180 28.07 25.56 21.87
CA ILE A 180 27.29 24.99 22.98
C ILE A 180 25.95 24.47 22.47
N THR A 181 25.22 25.26 21.67
CA THR A 181 23.92 24.87 21.12
C THR A 181 24.04 23.64 20.24
N PHE A 182 24.86 23.69 19.19
CA PHE A 182 24.99 22.58 18.24
C PHE A 182 25.76 21.38 18.82
N GLY A 183 26.67 21.61 19.77
CA GLY A 183 27.32 20.55 20.54
C GLY A 183 26.32 19.78 21.41
N THR A 184 25.42 20.50 22.11
CA THR A 184 24.34 19.86 22.88
C THR A 184 23.37 19.12 21.98
N VAL A 185 22.99 19.70 20.83
CA VAL A 185 22.15 19.03 19.83
C VAL A 185 22.83 17.78 19.27
N GLY A 186 24.13 17.83 18.96
CA GLY A 186 24.91 16.68 18.50
C GLY A 186 24.97 15.57 19.54
N LEU A 187 25.23 15.93 20.81
CA LEU A 187 25.20 15.00 21.94
C LEU A 187 23.82 14.37 22.12
N TYR A 188 22.75 15.18 22.03
CA TYR A 188 21.37 14.71 22.10
C TYR A 188 21.07 13.69 21.00
N ILE A 189 21.44 13.99 19.75
CA ILE A 189 21.20 13.09 18.60
C ILE A 189 21.98 11.79 18.79
N LEU A 190 23.27 11.87 19.14
CA LEU A 190 24.13 10.71 19.36
C LEU A 190 23.58 9.81 20.48
N PHE A 191 23.28 10.38 21.63
CA PHE A 191 22.68 9.67 22.76
C PHE A 191 21.35 9.02 22.35
N THR A 192 20.48 9.77 21.68
CA THR A 192 19.18 9.28 21.24
C THR A 192 19.31 8.09 20.30
N VAL A 193 20.19 8.15 19.30
CA VAL A 193 20.39 7.05 18.33
C VAL A 193 20.93 5.81 19.02
N LEU A 194 22.01 5.93 19.80
CA LEU A 194 22.64 4.81 20.47
C LEU A 194 21.70 4.09 21.44
N VAL A 195 21.01 4.85 22.30
CA VAL A 195 20.08 4.29 23.28
C VAL A 195 18.83 3.74 22.59
N THR A 196 18.35 4.39 21.52
CA THR A 196 17.22 3.89 20.73
C THR A 196 17.56 2.53 20.12
N GLU A 197 18.70 2.40 19.44
CA GLU A 197 19.10 1.14 18.80
C GLU A 197 19.23 0.00 19.82
N TRP A 198 19.83 0.26 20.98
CA TRP A 198 19.92 -0.72 22.07
C TRP A 198 18.54 -1.15 22.59
N ARG A 199 17.63 -0.21 22.89
CA ARG A 199 16.31 -0.56 23.46
C ARG A 199 15.34 -1.17 22.46
N MET A 200 15.61 -1.07 21.15
CA MET A 200 14.72 -1.59 20.12
C MET A 200 14.52 -3.10 20.22
N GLU A 201 15.50 -3.85 20.73
CA GLU A 201 15.39 -5.30 20.93
C GLU A 201 14.19 -5.67 21.82
N PHE A 202 14.04 -5.00 22.98
CA PHE A 202 12.89 -5.20 23.86
C PHE A 202 11.57 -4.84 23.19
N ARG A 203 11.55 -3.77 22.39
CA ARG A 203 10.34 -3.36 21.66
C ARG A 203 9.96 -4.38 20.58
N HIS A 204 10.95 -4.96 19.90
CA HIS A 204 10.72 -6.00 18.89
C HIS A 204 10.20 -7.29 19.51
N GLU A 205 10.78 -7.72 20.62
CA GLU A 205 10.35 -8.91 21.33
C GLU A 205 8.94 -8.76 21.92
N MET A 206 8.63 -7.57 22.48
CA MET A 206 7.29 -7.22 22.94
C MET A 206 6.26 -7.38 21.80
N ASN A 207 6.53 -6.78 20.63
CA ASN A 207 5.63 -6.89 19.48
C ASN A 207 5.49 -8.34 18.97
N ARG A 208 6.55 -9.15 19.07
CA ARG A 208 6.54 -10.56 18.66
C ARG A 208 5.60 -11.39 19.52
N LEU A 209 5.71 -11.25 20.85
CA LEU A 209 4.85 -11.95 21.81
C LEU A 209 3.40 -11.48 21.70
N GLU A 210 3.15 -10.19 21.51
CA GLU A 210 1.81 -9.63 21.27
C GLU A 210 1.16 -10.24 20.03
N SER A 211 1.91 -10.30 18.92
CA SER A 211 1.44 -10.92 17.68
C SER A 211 1.17 -12.41 17.84
N HIS A 212 1.98 -13.11 18.64
CA HIS A 212 1.81 -14.54 18.91
C HIS A 212 0.55 -14.80 19.74
N ALA A 213 0.33 -14.02 20.80
CA ALA A 213 -0.87 -14.09 21.63
C ALA A 213 -2.13 -13.80 20.79
N ASN A 214 -2.13 -12.74 19.98
CA ASN A 214 -3.24 -12.43 19.08
C ASN A 214 -3.49 -13.54 18.06
N SER A 215 -2.44 -14.17 17.52
CA SER A 215 -2.59 -15.29 16.59
C SER A 215 -3.24 -16.49 17.26
N HIS A 216 -2.87 -16.83 18.50
CA HIS A 216 -3.52 -17.89 19.28
C HIS A 216 -5.00 -17.60 19.56
N ALA A 217 -5.32 -16.37 19.96
CA ALA A 217 -6.70 -15.99 20.21
C ALA A 217 -7.56 -16.10 18.94
N ILE A 218 -7.05 -15.61 17.80
CA ILE A 218 -7.75 -15.70 16.51
C ILE A 218 -7.89 -17.17 16.06
N ASP A 219 -6.84 -17.98 16.19
CA ASP A 219 -6.88 -19.39 15.81
C ASP A 219 -7.91 -20.18 16.63
N SER A 220 -8.00 -19.90 17.94
CA SER A 220 -9.04 -20.46 18.81
C SER A 220 -10.46 -20.06 18.38
N LEU A 221 -10.65 -18.80 17.95
CA LEU A 221 -11.94 -18.31 17.46
C LEU A 221 -12.31 -18.82 16.06
N ILE A 222 -11.34 -18.96 15.16
CA ILE A 222 -11.56 -19.56 13.83
C ILE A 222 -11.96 -21.03 14.00
N ASN A 223 -11.27 -21.74 14.89
CA ASN A 223 -11.56 -23.13 15.21
C ASN A 223 -12.53 -23.27 16.38
N TYR A 224 -13.44 -22.31 16.56
CA TYR A 224 -14.38 -22.27 17.68
C TYR A 224 -15.17 -23.58 17.82
N GLU A 225 -15.66 -24.12 16.70
CA GLU A 225 -16.36 -25.40 16.69
C GLU A 225 -15.48 -26.53 17.20
N THR A 226 -14.22 -26.61 16.76
CA THR A 226 -13.26 -27.61 17.26
C THR A 226 -13.01 -27.45 18.76
N VAL A 227 -12.75 -26.23 19.23
CA VAL A 227 -12.55 -25.97 20.66
C VAL A 227 -13.75 -26.44 21.48
N LYS A 228 -14.98 -26.18 20.98
CA LYS A 228 -16.23 -26.59 21.62
C LYS A 228 -16.52 -28.09 21.50
N TYR A 229 -16.24 -28.71 20.36
CA TYR A 229 -16.40 -30.16 20.16
C TYR A 229 -15.53 -30.97 21.12
N PHE A 230 -14.40 -30.41 21.56
CA PHE A 230 -13.48 -31.06 22.47
C PHE A 230 -13.42 -30.44 23.88
N ASN A 231 -14.28 -29.46 24.21
CA ASN A 231 -14.35 -28.81 25.54
C ASN A 231 -12.99 -28.30 26.07
N ASN A 232 -12.14 -27.75 25.19
CA ASN A 232 -10.75 -27.38 25.49
C ASN A 232 -10.55 -25.87 25.73
N GLU A 233 -11.56 -25.12 26.16
CA GLU A 233 -11.46 -23.66 26.37
C GLU A 233 -10.38 -23.29 27.38
N THR A 234 -10.26 -24.06 28.47
CA THR A 234 -9.26 -23.80 29.53
C THR A 234 -7.83 -23.99 29.02
N LEU A 235 -7.61 -24.95 28.12
CA LEU A 235 -6.31 -25.18 27.50
C LEU A 235 -5.90 -23.98 26.65
N GLU A 236 -6.80 -23.50 25.79
CA GLU A 236 -6.52 -22.36 24.92
C GLU A 236 -6.31 -21.07 25.71
N LEU A 237 -7.10 -20.85 26.78
CA LEU A 237 -6.88 -19.72 27.69
C LEU A 237 -5.52 -19.78 28.38
N LYS A 238 -5.09 -20.97 28.84
CA LYS A 238 -3.78 -21.14 29.49
C LYS A 238 -2.63 -20.84 28.52
N ARG A 239 -2.69 -21.32 27.28
CA ARG A 239 -1.67 -21.05 26.25
C ARG A 239 -1.58 -19.56 25.91
N TYR A 240 -2.72 -18.89 25.87
CA TYR A 240 -2.79 -17.45 25.68
C TYR A 240 -2.16 -16.68 26.85
N ASP A 241 -2.54 -17.03 28.09
CA ASP A 241 -2.01 -16.42 29.32
C ASP A 241 -0.49 -16.62 29.48
N GLU A 242 0.04 -17.81 29.18
CA GLU A 242 1.48 -18.08 29.21
C GLU A 242 2.27 -17.16 28.25
N THR A 243 1.69 -16.85 27.08
CA THR A 243 2.29 -15.91 26.13
C THR A 243 2.19 -14.47 26.63
N LEU A 244 1.06 -14.09 27.24
CA LEU A 244 0.86 -12.76 27.80
C LEU A 244 1.75 -12.48 29.01
N ASN A 245 2.02 -13.48 29.84
CA ASN A 245 2.94 -13.34 30.98
C ASN A 245 4.36 -12.99 30.51
N GLN A 246 4.86 -13.69 29.48
CA GLN A 246 6.14 -13.33 28.86
C GLN A 246 6.11 -11.94 28.21
N TRP A 247 4.99 -11.59 27.58
CA TRP A 247 4.80 -10.27 26.98
C TRP A 247 4.85 -9.17 28.05
N GLU A 248 4.24 -9.38 29.21
CA GLU A 248 4.20 -8.43 30.32
C GLU A 248 5.62 -8.09 30.80
N ASP A 249 6.45 -9.10 31.07
CA ASP A 249 7.84 -8.92 31.48
C ASP A 249 8.66 -8.07 30.48
N VAL A 250 8.48 -8.34 29.18
CA VAL A 250 9.17 -7.61 28.12
C VAL A 250 8.58 -6.21 27.92
N ALA A 251 7.27 -6.04 28.09
CA ALA A 251 6.59 -4.76 28.02
C ALA A 251 7.08 -3.80 29.11
N VAL A 252 7.26 -4.29 30.35
CA VAL A 252 7.85 -3.52 31.45
C VAL A 252 9.28 -3.07 31.11
N LYS A 253 10.13 -3.95 30.57
CA LYS A 253 11.49 -3.59 30.11
C LYS A 253 11.47 -2.57 28.97
N SER A 254 10.59 -2.74 28.00
CA SER A 254 10.38 -1.80 26.89
C SER A 254 9.97 -0.41 27.39
N GLN A 255 9.10 -0.34 28.41
CA GLN A 255 8.67 0.92 29.01
C GLN A 255 9.76 1.56 29.88
N THR A 256 10.44 0.81 30.74
CA THR A 256 11.50 1.36 31.62
C THR A 256 12.68 1.89 30.81
N THR A 257 13.08 1.20 29.74
CA THR A 257 14.12 1.71 28.81
C THR A 257 13.68 2.95 28.05
N MET A 258 12.37 3.11 27.76
CA MET A 258 11.82 4.36 27.20
C MET A 258 11.95 5.52 28.20
N SER A 259 11.61 5.28 29.47
CA SER A 259 11.74 6.28 30.52
C SER A 259 13.20 6.72 30.71
N LEU A 260 14.15 5.78 30.65
CA LEU A 260 15.58 6.09 30.71
C LEU A 260 16.03 6.98 29.54
N LEU A 261 15.58 6.69 28.32
CA LEU A 261 15.83 7.53 27.14
C LEU A 261 15.30 8.95 27.36
N ASN A 262 14.02 9.09 27.77
CA ASN A 262 13.39 10.39 28.01
C ASN A 262 14.12 11.19 29.10
N PHE A 263 14.52 10.54 30.20
CA PHE A 263 15.27 11.17 31.27
C PHE A 263 16.66 11.63 30.80
N GLY A 264 17.38 10.79 30.05
CA GLY A 264 18.69 11.15 29.50
C GLY A 264 18.60 12.32 28.51
N GLN A 265 17.59 12.31 27.63
CA GLN A 265 17.30 13.42 26.72
C GLN A 265 16.99 14.72 27.49
N GLY A 266 16.11 14.65 28.49
CA GLY A 266 15.79 15.79 29.34
C GLY A 266 17.00 16.32 30.12
N SER A 267 17.87 15.44 30.58
CA SER A 267 19.11 15.81 31.28
C SER A 267 20.09 16.53 30.36
N ILE A 268 20.29 16.05 29.11
CA ILE A 268 21.14 16.71 28.12
C ILE A 268 20.61 18.12 27.79
N ILE A 269 19.29 18.25 27.58
CA ILE A 269 18.65 19.55 27.32
C ILE A 269 18.85 20.48 28.52
N ALA A 270 18.55 20.02 29.74
CA ALA A 270 18.66 20.83 30.96
C ALA A 270 20.09 21.29 31.21
N LEU A 271 21.09 20.41 31.04
CA LEU A 271 22.50 20.74 31.18
C LEU A 271 22.96 21.73 30.11
N GLY A 272 22.59 21.51 28.84
CA GLY A 272 22.94 22.42 27.76
C GLY A 272 22.32 23.80 27.91
N VAL A 273 21.04 23.87 28.28
CA VAL A 273 20.35 25.14 28.57
C VAL A 273 20.99 25.83 29.77
N THR A 274 21.31 25.10 30.84
CA THR A 274 22.00 25.69 31.99
C THR A 274 23.37 26.25 31.60
N LEU A 275 24.12 25.53 30.78
CA LEU A 275 25.44 25.96 30.31
C LEU A 275 25.34 27.23 29.44
N ILE A 276 24.42 27.27 28.47
CA ILE A 276 24.25 28.44 27.62
C ILE A 276 23.77 29.66 28.43
N MET A 277 22.89 29.43 29.40
CA MET A 277 22.36 30.47 30.28
C MET A 277 23.44 31.01 31.21
N PHE A 278 24.35 30.17 31.70
CA PHE A 278 25.49 30.62 32.50
C PHE A 278 26.40 31.58 31.72
N PHE A 279 26.78 31.21 30.50
CA PHE A 279 27.61 32.08 29.65
C PHE A 279 26.85 33.33 29.18
N ALA A 280 25.56 33.22 28.86
CA ALA A 280 24.72 34.37 28.53
C ALA A 280 24.62 35.34 29.71
N ALA A 281 24.38 34.85 30.92
CA ALA A 281 24.31 35.67 32.13
C ALA A 281 25.63 36.38 32.41
N GLN A 282 26.77 35.69 32.25
CA GLN A 282 28.08 36.31 32.37
C GLN A 282 28.28 37.41 31.31
N ALA A 283 27.94 37.16 30.05
CA ALA A 283 28.03 38.16 28.99
C ALA A 283 27.12 39.38 29.22
N VAL A 284 25.98 39.19 29.90
CA VAL A 284 25.11 40.31 30.35
C VAL A 284 25.78 41.11 31.46
N VAL A 285 26.41 40.46 32.44
CA VAL A 285 27.18 41.13 33.50
C VAL A 285 28.36 41.91 32.91
N ASP A 286 29.03 41.33 31.92
CA ASP A 286 30.14 41.94 31.17
C ASP A 286 29.67 43.02 30.15
N GLN A 287 28.37 43.32 30.09
CA GLN A 287 27.74 44.31 29.19
C GLN A 287 27.93 44.03 27.69
N GLN A 288 28.21 42.77 27.33
CA GLN A 288 28.31 42.32 25.93
C GLN A 288 26.96 41.88 25.36
N MET A 289 26.00 41.54 26.23
CA MET A 289 24.65 41.09 25.89
C MET A 289 23.61 41.81 26.76
N THR A 290 22.37 41.89 26.28
CA THR A 290 21.22 42.40 27.03
C THR A 290 20.46 41.28 27.75
N ILE A 291 19.52 41.64 28.64
CA ILE A 291 18.63 40.65 29.27
C ILE A 291 17.75 39.98 28.21
N GLY A 292 17.32 40.72 27.18
CA GLY A 292 16.59 40.18 26.04
C GLY A 292 17.42 39.15 25.25
N ASP A 293 18.71 39.38 25.05
CA ASP A 293 19.60 38.40 24.40
C ASP A 293 19.60 37.04 25.10
N LEU A 294 19.65 37.04 26.43
CA LEU A 294 19.58 35.83 27.24
C LEU A 294 18.25 35.07 27.01
N VAL A 295 17.13 35.78 26.94
CA VAL A 295 15.82 35.19 26.64
C VAL A 295 15.77 34.61 25.24
N MET A 296 16.30 35.33 24.25
CA MET A 296 16.33 34.90 22.84
C MET A 296 17.18 33.66 22.65
N VAL A 297 18.41 33.62 23.18
CA VAL A 297 19.31 32.47 23.05
C VAL A 297 18.69 31.22 23.68
N ASN A 298 18.06 31.36 24.85
CA ASN A 298 17.32 30.27 25.49
C ASN A 298 16.14 29.78 24.62
N ALA A 299 15.33 30.71 24.10
CA ALA A 299 14.17 30.37 23.28
C ALA A 299 14.57 29.67 21.98
N LEU A 300 15.60 30.16 21.28
CA LEU A 300 16.15 29.53 20.08
C LEU A 300 16.70 28.14 20.38
N MET A 301 17.39 27.96 21.51
CA MET A 301 17.91 26.66 21.92
C MET A 301 16.78 25.65 22.18
N LEU A 302 15.74 26.02 22.95
CA LEU A 302 14.60 25.14 23.23
C LEU A 302 13.83 24.78 21.95
N GLN A 303 13.68 25.73 21.02
CA GLN A 303 13.01 25.53 19.74
C GLN A 303 13.67 24.45 18.88
N LEU A 304 15.00 24.32 18.93
CA LEU A 304 15.73 23.27 18.22
C LEU A 304 15.46 21.87 18.78
N PHE A 305 15.15 21.71 20.07
CA PHE A 305 14.92 20.41 20.69
C PHE A 305 13.52 19.84 20.46
N ILE A 306 12.50 20.70 20.34
CA ILE A 306 11.11 20.27 20.12
C ILE A 306 10.96 19.27 18.95
N PRO A 307 11.45 19.57 17.73
CA PRO A 307 11.32 18.63 16.61
C PRO A 307 12.23 17.40 16.73
N LEU A 308 13.31 17.47 17.51
CA LEU A 308 14.25 16.35 17.68
C LEU A 308 13.67 15.17 18.47
N ASN A 309 12.70 15.42 19.36
CA ASN A 309 12.02 14.37 20.13
C ASN A 309 11.37 13.31 19.23
N ALA A 310 10.91 13.69 18.04
CA ALA A 310 10.30 12.78 17.08
C ALA A 310 11.31 12.10 16.14
N LEU A 311 12.58 12.54 16.12
CA LEU A 311 13.55 12.15 15.10
C LEU A 311 13.86 10.65 15.12
N GLY A 312 13.95 10.03 16.30
CA GLY A 312 14.17 8.59 16.42
C GLY A 312 13.03 7.74 15.82
N ILE A 313 11.78 8.18 16.01
CA ILE A 313 10.61 7.53 15.39
C ILE A 313 10.62 7.75 13.88
N ILE A 314 10.88 8.98 13.44
CA ILE A 314 10.93 9.37 12.03
C ILE A 314 12.01 8.57 11.29
N TYR A 315 13.22 8.44 11.84
CA TYR A 315 14.31 7.67 11.24
C TYR A 315 13.92 6.22 10.96
N ARG A 316 13.35 5.53 11.96
CA ARG A 316 12.86 4.16 11.80
C ARG A 316 11.72 4.09 10.78
N GLN A 317 10.77 5.02 10.86
CA GLN A 317 9.63 5.04 9.95
C GLN A 317 10.06 5.29 8.50
N ILE A 318 11.09 6.11 8.27
CA ILE A 318 11.72 6.29 6.95
C ILE A 318 12.31 4.97 6.46
N LYS A 319 13.08 4.25 7.28
CA LYS A 319 13.64 2.94 6.90
C LYS A 319 12.57 1.94 6.47
N TYR A 320 11.46 1.86 7.22
CA TYR A 320 10.33 0.98 6.85
C TYR A 320 9.58 1.46 5.62
N THR A 321 9.35 2.77 5.50
CA THR A 321 8.68 3.36 4.34
C THR A 321 9.48 3.13 3.06
N LEU A 322 10.81 3.26 3.12
CA LEU A 322 11.71 2.97 1.99
C LEU A 322 11.68 1.49 1.60
N ALA A 323 11.60 0.57 2.57
CA ALA A 323 11.46 -0.86 2.31
C ALA A 323 10.11 -1.21 1.66
N ASP A 324 9.00 -0.70 2.20
CA ASP A 324 7.65 -0.88 1.64
C ASP A 324 7.58 -0.30 0.21
N MET A 325 8.29 0.80 -0.05
CA MET A 325 8.40 1.42 -1.38
C MET A 325 9.23 0.57 -2.36
N ASP A 326 10.36 0.01 -1.93
CA ASP A 326 11.23 -0.85 -2.74
C ASP A 326 10.47 -2.07 -3.26
N MET A 327 9.61 -2.65 -2.42
CA MET A 327 8.75 -3.78 -2.79
C MET A 327 7.86 -3.47 -4.00
N ILE A 328 7.24 -2.28 -4.04
CA ILE A 328 6.37 -1.86 -5.14
C ILE A 328 7.15 -1.53 -6.39
N PHE A 329 8.31 -0.86 -6.29
CA PHE A 329 9.11 -0.59 -7.47
C PHE A 329 9.68 -1.87 -8.08
N ARG A 330 10.10 -2.83 -7.26
CA ARG A 330 10.47 -4.17 -7.75
C ARG A 330 9.30 -4.91 -8.39
N LEU A 331 8.08 -4.74 -7.86
CA LEU A 331 6.89 -5.29 -8.48
C LEU A 331 6.67 -4.66 -9.87
N LEU A 332 6.79 -3.34 -9.99
CA LEU A 332 6.66 -2.62 -11.26
C LEU A 332 7.81 -2.89 -12.26
N GLU A 333 8.97 -3.33 -11.78
CA GLU A 333 10.10 -3.79 -12.59
C GLU A 333 9.91 -5.23 -13.10
N LYS A 334 8.96 -6.00 -12.54
CA LYS A 334 8.73 -7.37 -12.97
C LYS A 334 8.12 -7.38 -14.36
N GLU A 335 8.82 -7.98 -15.32
CA GLU A 335 8.27 -8.14 -16.66
C GLU A 335 7.18 -9.23 -16.70
N SER A 336 6.13 -9.00 -17.51
CA SER A 336 5.15 -10.04 -17.78
C SER A 336 5.78 -11.16 -18.62
N GLU A 337 5.56 -12.40 -18.23
CA GLU A 337 6.05 -13.60 -18.93
C GLU A 337 5.37 -13.76 -20.30
N ILE A 338 4.10 -13.35 -20.40
CA ILE A 338 3.28 -13.49 -21.62
C ILE A 338 3.01 -12.10 -22.18
N LYS A 339 3.71 -11.75 -23.26
CA LYS A 339 3.54 -10.46 -23.95
C LYS A 339 3.00 -10.67 -25.35
N ASP A 340 2.20 -9.71 -25.80
CA ASP A 340 1.83 -9.61 -27.20
C ASP A 340 3.04 -9.20 -28.02
N GLN A 341 3.17 -9.73 -29.23
CA GLN A 341 4.19 -9.28 -30.17
C GLN A 341 3.88 -7.83 -30.57
N ASN A 342 4.91 -7.03 -30.91
CA ASN A 342 4.72 -5.62 -31.29
C ASN A 342 3.74 -5.43 -32.47
N ASN A 343 3.65 -6.43 -33.35
CA ASN A 343 2.73 -6.47 -34.50
C ASN A 343 1.66 -7.55 -34.32
N ALA A 344 1.20 -7.79 -33.09
CA ALA A 344 0.17 -8.79 -32.82
C ALA A 344 -1.08 -8.53 -33.66
N LEU A 345 -1.59 -9.59 -34.28
CA LEU A 345 -2.77 -9.53 -35.13
C LEU A 345 -4.02 -9.45 -34.25
N THR A 346 -4.99 -8.64 -34.65
CA THR A 346 -6.31 -8.63 -34.01
C THR A 346 -7.16 -9.76 -34.59
N LEU A 347 -7.68 -10.62 -33.72
CA LEU A 347 -8.71 -11.58 -34.11
C LEU A 347 -10.04 -10.84 -34.25
N THR A 348 -10.52 -10.66 -35.49
CA THR A 348 -11.81 -10.01 -35.79
C THR A 348 -12.91 -11.06 -35.91
N ALA A 349 -14.18 -10.64 -35.74
CA ALA A 349 -15.34 -11.53 -35.91
C ALA A 349 -15.39 -12.20 -37.30
N GLU A 350 -14.90 -11.52 -38.34
CA GLU A 350 -14.77 -12.06 -39.70
C GLU A 350 -13.71 -13.17 -39.81
N ASN A 351 -12.69 -13.12 -38.96
CA ASN A 351 -11.56 -14.04 -38.96
C ASN A 351 -11.64 -15.14 -37.90
N ALA A 352 -12.61 -15.04 -36.98
CA ALA A 352 -12.96 -16.06 -35.99
C ALA A 352 -14.35 -16.66 -36.28
N GLN A 353 -14.75 -16.63 -37.55
CA GLN A 353 -16.13 -16.85 -37.98
C GLN A 353 -16.60 -18.29 -37.72
N HIS A 354 -15.67 -19.25 -37.62
CA HIS A 354 -15.98 -20.66 -37.48
C HIS A 354 -15.55 -21.22 -36.13
N GLY A 355 -14.52 -20.65 -35.50
CA GLY A 355 -14.03 -21.09 -34.19
C GLY A 355 -13.38 -22.47 -34.23
N LYS A 356 -12.81 -22.88 -35.37
CA LYS A 356 -12.07 -24.14 -35.51
C LYS A 356 -10.80 -24.08 -34.67
N ILE A 357 -10.58 -25.06 -33.81
CA ILE A 357 -9.39 -25.13 -32.94
C ILE A 357 -8.51 -26.29 -33.38
N LEU A 358 -7.21 -26.04 -33.52
CA LEU A 358 -6.22 -27.07 -33.79
C LEU A 358 -5.12 -27.00 -32.72
N PHE A 359 -4.88 -28.13 -32.06
CA PHE A 359 -3.66 -28.39 -31.31
C PHE A 359 -2.78 -29.30 -32.19
N ASP A 360 -1.55 -28.89 -32.47
CA ASP A 360 -0.60 -29.65 -33.27
C ASP A 360 0.71 -29.86 -32.50
N GLN A 361 1.00 -31.12 -32.16
CA GLN A 361 2.21 -31.56 -31.44
C GLN A 361 2.52 -30.73 -30.18
N VAL A 362 1.48 -30.37 -29.41
CA VAL A 362 1.64 -29.45 -28.27
C VAL A 362 2.35 -30.11 -27.10
N ASP A 363 3.47 -29.51 -26.69
CA ASP A 363 4.21 -29.83 -25.48
C ASP A 363 4.04 -28.73 -24.45
N PHE A 364 3.67 -29.10 -23.22
CA PHE A 364 3.50 -28.13 -22.15
C PHE A 364 3.92 -28.62 -20.75
N ALA A 365 4.58 -27.73 -20.00
CA ALA A 365 4.92 -27.93 -18.59
C ALA A 365 4.81 -26.63 -17.76
N TYR A 366 4.23 -26.66 -16.55
CA TYR A 366 4.29 -25.51 -15.63
C TYR A 366 5.69 -25.33 -15.02
N GLN A 367 6.37 -26.45 -14.81
CA GLN A 367 7.74 -26.56 -14.34
C GLN A 367 8.43 -27.52 -15.31
N SER A 368 9.58 -27.13 -15.87
CA SER A 368 10.27 -27.89 -16.92
C SER A 368 10.57 -29.34 -16.52
N GLU A 369 10.70 -29.61 -15.22
CA GLU A 369 10.95 -30.94 -14.66
C GLU A 369 9.71 -31.85 -14.65
N ARG A 370 8.51 -31.30 -14.86
CA ARG A 370 7.22 -32.02 -14.79
C ARG A 370 6.35 -31.73 -16.02
N PRO A 371 6.61 -32.39 -17.16
CA PRO A 371 5.81 -32.24 -18.36
C PRO A 371 4.37 -32.75 -18.15
N ILE A 372 3.39 -31.93 -18.54
CA ILE A 372 1.95 -32.19 -18.42
C ILE A 372 1.37 -32.67 -19.74
N LEU A 373 1.60 -31.94 -20.84
CA LEU A 373 1.18 -32.33 -22.19
C LEU A 373 2.41 -32.75 -22.98
N ARG A 374 2.27 -33.83 -23.77
CA ARG A 374 3.34 -34.40 -24.58
C ARG A 374 2.80 -34.67 -25.98
N HIS A 375 3.28 -33.91 -26.97
CA HIS A 375 3.00 -34.11 -28.40
C HIS A 375 1.49 -34.21 -28.70
N LEU A 376 0.68 -33.44 -27.97
CA LEU A 376 -0.77 -33.53 -28.05
C LEU A 376 -1.29 -32.92 -29.36
N SER A 377 -2.02 -33.71 -30.14
CA SER A 377 -2.58 -33.27 -31.42
C SER A 377 -4.06 -33.64 -31.53
N PHE A 378 -4.93 -32.67 -31.79
CA PHE A 378 -6.35 -32.88 -32.08
C PHE A 378 -6.97 -31.65 -32.74
N THR A 379 -8.13 -31.84 -33.38
CA THR A 379 -8.90 -30.76 -34.03
C THR A 379 -10.32 -30.75 -33.47
N ILE A 380 -10.82 -29.56 -33.18
CA ILE A 380 -12.23 -29.29 -32.87
C ILE A 380 -12.82 -28.54 -34.04
N GLU A 381 -13.77 -29.16 -34.73
CA GLU A 381 -14.48 -28.54 -35.84
C GLU A 381 -15.49 -27.49 -35.35
N PRO A 382 -15.84 -26.51 -36.20
CA PRO A 382 -16.86 -25.50 -35.89
C PRO A 382 -18.16 -26.11 -35.35
N LYS A 383 -18.69 -25.54 -34.27
CA LYS A 383 -19.94 -25.98 -33.59
C LYS A 383 -19.90 -27.41 -33.05
N GLN A 384 -18.73 -28.05 -33.03
CA GLN A 384 -18.58 -29.38 -32.47
C GLN A 384 -18.50 -29.30 -30.93
N THR A 385 -19.37 -30.05 -30.26
CA THR A 385 -19.25 -30.27 -28.81
C THR A 385 -18.21 -31.36 -28.56
N VAL A 386 -17.14 -31.02 -27.84
CA VAL A 386 -16.05 -31.95 -27.50
C VAL A 386 -15.93 -32.08 -25.99
N ALA A 387 -15.98 -33.32 -25.50
CA ALA A 387 -15.75 -33.63 -24.09
C ALA A 387 -14.33 -34.16 -23.89
N VAL A 388 -13.56 -33.51 -23.02
CA VAL A 388 -12.22 -33.96 -22.61
C VAL A 388 -12.34 -34.71 -21.28
N VAL A 389 -12.12 -36.02 -21.30
CA VAL A 389 -12.25 -36.89 -20.12
C VAL A 389 -10.91 -37.49 -19.69
N GLY A 390 -10.75 -37.74 -18.39
CA GLY A 390 -9.53 -38.32 -17.84
C GLY A 390 -9.45 -38.16 -16.33
N HIS A 391 -8.55 -38.91 -15.68
CA HIS A 391 -8.33 -38.83 -14.24
C HIS A 391 -7.84 -37.44 -13.80
N SER A 392 -7.87 -37.17 -12.48
CA SER A 392 -7.30 -35.93 -11.95
C SER A 392 -5.81 -35.83 -12.30
N GLY A 393 -5.35 -34.64 -12.68
CA GLY A 393 -3.97 -34.41 -13.13
C GLY A 393 -3.67 -34.78 -14.59
N ALA A 394 -4.64 -35.30 -15.36
CA ALA A 394 -4.46 -35.64 -16.79
C ALA A 394 -4.25 -34.42 -17.73
N GLY A 395 -4.25 -33.19 -17.21
CA GLY A 395 -4.01 -31.98 -18.01
C GLY A 395 -5.26 -31.29 -18.57
N LYS A 396 -6.47 -31.74 -18.24
CA LYS A 396 -7.76 -31.21 -18.74
C LYS A 396 -7.88 -29.67 -18.65
N SER A 397 -7.81 -29.12 -17.44
CA SER A 397 -7.89 -27.66 -17.22
C SER A 397 -6.67 -26.90 -17.79
N THR A 398 -5.58 -27.61 -18.11
CA THR A 398 -4.41 -26.99 -18.78
C THR A 398 -4.72 -26.65 -20.23
N LEU A 399 -5.54 -27.44 -20.93
CA LEU A 399 -5.97 -27.14 -22.29
C LEU A 399 -6.73 -25.81 -22.36
N ALA A 400 -7.68 -25.61 -21.45
CA ALA A 400 -8.42 -24.35 -21.34
C ALA A 400 -7.50 -23.16 -21.07
N ARG A 401 -6.52 -23.32 -20.17
CA ARG A 401 -5.55 -22.26 -19.84
C ARG A 401 -4.62 -21.92 -21.00
N LEU A 402 -4.22 -22.90 -21.82
CA LEU A 402 -3.40 -22.68 -23.02
C LEU A 402 -4.20 -22.00 -24.13
N LEU A 403 -5.43 -22.45 -24.37
CA LEU A 403 -6.30 -21.86 -25.38
C LEU A 403 -6.65 -20.40 -25.05
N PHE A 404 -6.82 -20.08 -23.77
CA PHE A 404 -7.01 -18.70 -23.29
C PHE A 404 -5.70 -17.89 -23.17
N ARG A 405 -4.57 -18.51 -23.55
CA ARG A 405 -3.21 -17.96 -23.49
C ARG A 405 -2.87 -17.35 -22.13
N PHE A 406 -3.19 -18.08 -21.06
CA PHE A 406 -2.62 -17.79 -19.72
C PHE A 406 -1.19 -18.29 -19.59
N TYR A 407 -0.80 -19.23 -20.43
CA TYR A 407 0.56 -19.75 -20.59
C TYR A 407 0.85 -19.90 -22.08
N ASP A 408 2.10 -19.68 -22.47
CA ASP A 408 2.61 -20.04 -23.79
C ASP A 408 3.11 -21.50 -23.78
N ILE A 409 3.00 -22.17 -24.93
CA ILE A 409 3.46 -23.54 -25.13
C ILE A 409 4.99 -23.61 -25.25
N GLN A 410 5.58 -24.76 -24.93
CA GLN A 410 7.02 -25.01 -25.10
C GLN A 410 7.36 -25.64 -26.46
N GLY A 411 6.40 -26.30 -27.10
CA GLY A 411 6.54 -26.92 -28.41
C GLY A 411 5.17 -27.13 -29.07
N GLY A 412 5.17 -27.23 -30.40
CA GLY A 412 3.96 -27.36 -31.22
C GLY A 412 3.30 -26.03 -31.57
N ASP A 413 2.03 -26.08 -31.97
CA ASP A 413 1.21 -24.91 -32.29
C ASP A 413 -0.24 -25.09 -31.80
N ILE A 414 -0.88 -23.97 -31.42
CA ILE A 414 -2.31 -23.87 -31.17
C ILE A 414 -2.87 -22.78 -32.10
N THR A 415 -3.82 -23.15 -32.95
CA THR A 415 -4.45 -22.21 -33.89
C THR A 415 -5.96 -22.13 -33.72
N ILE A 416 -6.51 -20.94 -33.97
CA ILE A 416 -7.95 -20.69 -34.10
C ILE A 416 -8.20 -20.19 -35.51
N ASP A 417 -9.05 -20.88 -36.27
CA ASP A 417 -9.32 -20.61 -37.69
C ASP A 417 -8.01 -20.46 -38.52
N GLY A 418 -7.01 -21.30 -38.20
CA GLY A 418 -5.70 -21.33 -38.85
C GLY A 418 -4.71 -20.24 -38.41
N LYS A 419 -5.10 -19.36 -37.46
CA LYS A 419 -4.20 -18.34 -36.89
C LYS A 419 -3.61 -18.80 -35.57
N ASN A 420 -2.29 -18.82 -35.48
CA ASN A 420 -1.55 -19.13 -34.25
C ASN A 420 -1.90 -18.12 -33.15
N ILE A 421 -2.30 -18.61 -31.97
CA ILE A 421 -2.74 -17.78 -30.85
C ILE A 421 -1.63 -16.90 -30.25
N GLN A 422 -0.36 -17.26 -30.43
CA GLN A 422 0.81 -16.46 -29.99
C GLN A 422 1.05 -15.25 -30.88
N ALA A 423 0.55 -15.28 -32.13
CA ALA A 423 0.60 -14.15 -33.05
C ALA A 423 -0.58 -13.18 -32.87
N LEU A 424 -1.61 -13.57 -32.10
CA LEU A 424 -2.78 -12.75 -31.82
C LEU A 424 -2.57 -11.86 -30.59
N SER A 425 -3.28 -10.73 -30.53
CA SER A 425 -3.36 -9.95 -29.29
C SER A 425 -4.19 -10.69 -28.23
N GLN A 426 -3.73 -10.68 -26.99
CA GLN A 426 -4.41 -11.38 -25.88
C GLN A 426 -5.84 -10.86 -25.68
N ASP A 427 -6.04 -9.55 -25.81
CA ASP A 427 -7.36 -8.92 -25.66
C ASP A 427 -8.35 -9.47 -26.71
N SER A 428 -7.98 -9.47 -27.99
CA SER A 428 -8.85 -9.96 -29.07
C SER A 428 -9.11 -11.47 -28.96
N LEU A 429 -8.08 -12.27 -28.63
CA LEU A 429 -8.23 -13.71 -28.39
C LEU A 429 -9.25 -13.99 -27.27
N ARG A 430 -9.08 -13.33 -26.12
CA ARG A 430 -9.92 -13.55 -24.94
C ARG A 430 -11.34 -13.03 -25.13
N GLN A 431 -11.57 -12.01 -25.97
CA GLN A 431 -12.92 -11.57 -26.30
C GLN A 431 -13.74 -12.65 -27.02
N HIS A 432 -13.10 -13.50 -27.82
CA HIS A 432 -13.77 -14.55 -28.59
C HIS A 432 -13.96 -15.88 -27.83
N ILE A 433 -13.41 -16.00 -26.62
CA ILE A 433 -13.51 -17.21 -25.79
C ILE A 433 -14.29 -16.91 -24.50
N GLY A 434 -15.36 -17.67 -24.24
CA GLY A 434 -16.04 -17.69 -22.95
C GLY A 434 -15.62 -18.90 -22.14
N ILE A 435 -15.42 -18.70 -20.83
CA ILE A 435 -15.07 -19.76 -19.90
C ILE A 435 -16.08 -19.75 -18.76
N ILE A 436 -16.64 -20.91 -18.46
CA ILE A 436 -17.41 -21.18 -17.25
C ILE A 436 -16.51 -22.04 -16.34
N PRO A 437 -15.90 -21.45 -15.30
CA PRO A 437 -14.95 -22.16 -14.45
C PRO A 437 -15.66 -23.10 -13.47
N GLN A 438 -14.91 -24.07 -12.95
CA GLN A 438 -15.37 -24.98 -11.88
C GLN A 438 -15.81 -24.20 -10.64
N ASP A 439 -14.91 -23.38 -10.10
CA ASP A 439 -15.20 -22.51 -8.97
C ASP A 439 -15.61 -21.12 -9.46
N THR A 440 -16.92 -20.87 -9.50
CA THR A 440 -17.42 -19.54 -9.83
C THR A 440 -17.24 -18.57 -8.67
N ILE A 441 -16.40 -17.56 -8.89
CA ILE A 441 -16.22 -16.44 -7.97
C ILE A 441 -17.15 -15.29 -8.41
N LEU A 442 -17.82 -14.69 -7.42
CA LEU A 442 -18.67 -13.51 -7.61
C LEU A 442 -17.98 -12.28 -7.01
N PHE A 443 -18.13 -11.13 -7.66
CA PHE A 443 -17.76 -9.86 -7.08
C PHE A 443 -18.71 -9.53 -5.91
N ASN A 444 -18.19 -8.80 -4.92
CA ASN A 444 -18.97 -8.27 -3.80
C ASN A 444 -19.85 -7.08 -4.26
N GLU A 445 -20.73 -7.34 -5.21
CA GLU A 445 -21.57 -6.38 -5.94
C GLU A 445 -22.96 -6.98 -6.20
N SER A 446 -23.86 -6.22 -6.82
CA SER A 446 -25.20 -6.69 -7.18
C SER A 446 -25.18 -7.90 -8.13
N ILE A 447 -26.25 -8.69 -8.15
CA ILE A 447 -26.41 -9.78 -9.13
C ILE A 447 -26.35 -9.22 -10.56
N GLU A 448 -26.99 -8.08 -10.80
CA GLU A 448 -26.95 -7.41 -12.09
C GLU A 448 -25.52 -7.06 -12.52
N TYR A 449 -24.72 -6.44 -11.65
CA TYR A 449 -23.33 -6.13 -11.94
C TYR A 449 -22.55 -7.41 -12.29
N ASN A 450 -22.77 -8.47 -11.51
CA ASN A 450 -22.12 -9.74 -11.72
C ASN A 450 -22.46 -10.34 -13.08
N ILE A 451 -23.72 -10.30 -13.55
CA ILE A 451 -24.09 -10.81 -14.89
C ILE A 451 -23.55 -9.88 -15.99
N ARG A 452 -23.74 -8.57 -15.83
CA ARG A 452 -23.30 -7.54 -16.77
C ARG A 452 -21.78 -7.50 -16.95
N TYR A 453 -21.01 -8.04 -16.01
CA TYR A 453 -19.56 -8.19 -16.13
C TYR A 453 -19.11 -8.93 -17.40
N GLY A 454 -19.95 -9.82 -17.96
CA GLY A 454 -19.67 -10.48 -19.24
C GLY A 454 -19.59 -9.52 -20.44
N ARG A 455 -20.35 -8.41 -20.40
CA ARG A 455 -20.33 -7.33 -21.39
C ARG A 455 -20.80 -6.02 -20.73
N PRO A 456 -19.89 -5.14 -20.26
CA PRO A 456 -20.24 -3.96 -19.47
C PRO A 456 -21.24 -3.00 -20.13
N ASP A 457 -21.18 -2.88 -21.46
CA ASP A 457 -22.07 -1.99 -22.23
C ASP A 457 -23.43 -2.61 -22.57
N ALA A 458 -23.75 -3.81 -22.04
CA ALA A 458 -25.04 -4.45 -22.26
C ALA A 458 -26.18 -3.66 -21.61
N THR A 459 -27.32 -3.58 -22.31
CA THR A 459 -28.56 -3.04 -21.74
C THR A 459 -29.12 -3.98 -20.68
N HIS A 460 -30.00 -3.45 -19.82
CA HIS A 460 -30.64 -4.25 -18.78
C HIS A 460 -31.48 -5.38 -19.37
N GLU A 461 -32.14 -5.16 -20.50
CA GLU A 461 -32.91 -6.18 -21.21
C GLU A 461 -32.02 -7.32 -21.69
N ALA A 462 -30.83 -7.03 -22.20
CA ALA A 462 -29.88 -8.07 -22.61
C ALA A 462 -29.39 -8.89 -21.40
N VAL A 463 -29.25 -8.26 -20.22
CA VAL A 463 -28.91 -8.94 -18.97
C VAL A 463 -30.06 -9.86 -18.52
N ILE A 464 -31.31 -9.40 -18.61
CA ILE A 464 -32.51 -10.22 -18.33
C ILE A 464 -32.57 -11.43 -19.26
N GLU A 465 -32.39 -11.24 -20.56
CA GLU A 465 -32.42 -12.35 -21.51
C GLU A 465 -31.33 -13.38 -21.22
N ALA A 466 -30.09 -12.94 -20.93
CA ALA A 466 -29.03 -13.85 -20.52
C ALA A 466 -29.36 -14.62 -19.22
N ALA A 467 -30.03 -13.98 -18.25
CA ALA A 467 -30.45 -14.61 -17.01
C ALA A 467 -31.58 -15.63 -17.20
N LYS A 468 -32.53 -15.36 -18.12
CA LYS A 468 -33.57 -16.33 -18.51
C LYS A 468 -32.95 -17.55 -19.16
N MET A 469 -32.01 -17.33 -20.09
CA MET A 469 -31.31 -18.41 -20.78
C MET A 469 -30.46 -19.27 -19.84
N ALA A 470 -29.94 -18.67 -18.77
CA ALA A 470 -29.22 -19.39 -17.72
C ALA A 470 -30.14 -19.97 -16.62
N HIS A 471 -31.46 -19.86 -16.74
CA HIS A 471 -32.45 -20.33 -15.76
C HIS A 471 -32.23 -19.77 -14.33
N ILE A 472 -31.84 -18.50 -14.21
CA ILE A 472 -31.68 -17.82 -12.91
C ILE A 472 -32.61 -16.62 -12.72
N TYR A 473 -33.35 -16.22 -13.75
CA TYR A 473 -34.28 -15.11 -13.72
C TYR A 473 -35.31 -15.22 -12.58
N ASP A 474 -36.04 -16.33 -12.48
CA ASP A 474 -37.12 -16.49 -11.48
C ASP A 474 -36.58 -16.45 -10.04
N PHE A 475 -35.37 -16.99 -9.83
CA PHE A 475 -34.69 -16.89 -8.54
C PHE A 475 -34.38 -15.43 -8.21
N ILE A 476 -33.84 -14.66 -9.15
CA ILE A 476 -33.53 -13.24 -8.95
C ILE A 476 -34.81 -12.45 -8.62
N GLU A 477 -35.89 -12.67 -9.37
CA GLU A 477 -37.19 -12.03 -9.13
C GLU A 477 -37.81 -12.40 -7.77
N SER A 478 -37.50 -13.58 -7.24
CA SER A 478 -37.97 -13.99 -5.91
C SER A 478 -37.25 -13.30 -4.75
N LEU A 479 -36.11 -12.66 -4.99
CA LEU A 479 -35.31 -12.02 -3.95
C LEU A 479 -35.94 -10.67 -3.52
N PRO A 480 -35.89 -10.30 -2.23
CA PRO A 480 -36.47 -9.05 -1.75
C PRO A 480 -35.93 -7.78 -2.43
N ASN A 481 -34.66 -7.79 -2.84
CA ASN A 481 -34.01 -6.67 -3.54
C ASN A 481 -33.81 -6.95 -5.03
N GLY A 482 -34.37 -8.04 -5.56
CA GLY A 482 -34.26 -8.42 -6.97
C GLY A 482 -32.82 -8.35 -7.50
N TRP A 483 -32.66 -7.64 -8.62
CA TRP A 483 -31.41 -7.40 -9.34
C TRP A 483 -30.32 -6.66 -8.54
N GLU A 484 -30.73 -5.80 -7.59
CA GLU A 484 -29.86 -5.03 -6.70
C GLU A 484 -29.37 -5.87 -5.49
N THR A 485 -29.74 -7.15 -5.41
CA THR A 485 -29.28 -8.02 -4.33
C THR A 485 -27.75 -8.15 -4.35
N MET A 486 -27.10 -7.72 -3.27
CA MET A 486 -25.65 -7.83 -3.10
C MET A 486 -25.25 -9.28 -2.84
N VAL A 487 -24.33 -9.80 -3.65
CA VAL A 487 -23.78 -11.17 -3.52
C VAL A 487 -22.28 -11.15 -3.23
N GLY A 488 -21.68 -12.31 -2.98
CA GLY A 488 -20.23 -12.48 -2.80
C GLY A 488 -19.82 -13.02 -1.43
N GLU A 489 -18.62 -12.65 -0.98
CA GLU A 489 -18.10 -13.05 0.33
C GLU A 489 -18.88 -12.39 1.49
N ARG A 490 -19.35 -11.15 1.30
CA ARG A 490 -20.04 -10.34 2.32
C ARG A 490 -21.53 -10.14 2.08
N GLY A 491 -22.04 -10.57 0.92
CA GLY A 491 -23.45 -10.47 0.54
C GLY A 491 -24.22 -11.78 0.77
N LEU A 492 -25.38 -11.90 0.11
CA LEU A 492 -26.15 -13.13 0.07
C LEU A 492 -25.28 -14.29 -0.46
N LYS A 493 -25.28 -15.40 0.28
CA LYS A 493 -24.60 -16.62 -0.12
C LYS A 493 -25.47 -17.41 -1.08
N LEU A 494 -25.18 -17.26 -2.38
CA LEU A 494 -25.77 -18.11 -3.41
C LEU A 494 -25.32 -19.56 -3.23
N SER A 495 -26.21 -20.50 -3.53
CA SER A 495 -25.88 -21.93 -3.62
C SER A 495 -24.87 -22.20 -4.75
N GLY A 496 -24.23 -23.37 -4.74
CA GLY A 496 -23.26 -23.74 -5.78
C GLY A 496 -23.85 -23.65 -7.19
N GLY A 497 -25.03 -24.23 -7.39
CA GLY A 497 -25.76 -24.18 -8.67
C GLY A 497 -26.19 -22.75 -9.06
N GLU A 498 -26.62 -21.91 -8.13
CA GLU A 498 -26.96 -20.51 -8.41
C GLU A 498 -25.73 -19.71 -8.88
N LYS A 499 -24.59 -19.84 -8.19
CA LYS A 499 -23.34 -19.17 -8.60
C LYS A 499 -22.98 -19.56 -10.03
N GLN A 500 -23.08 -20.84 -10.32
CA GLN A 500 -22.75 -21.35 -11.65
C GLN A 500 -23.70 -20.83 -12.73
N ARG A 501 -25.01 -20.76 -12.45
CA ARG A 501 -25.97 -20.14 -13.37
C ARG A 501 -25.67 -18.65 -13.61
N VAL A 502 -25.19 -17.92 -12.60
CA VAL A 502 -24.67 -16.55 -12.81
C VAL A 502 -23.46 -16.55 -13.75
N ALA A 503 -22.51 -17.49 -13.61
CA ALA A 503 -21.39 -17.61 -14.55
C ALA A 503 -21.82 -17.95 -15.98
N ILE A 504 -22.83 -18.80 -16.14
CA ILE A 504 -23.40 -19.16 -17.44
C ILE A 504 -24.06 -17.92 -18.07
N ALA A 505 -24.86 -17.16 -17.31
CA ALA A 505 -25.44 -15.90 -17.78
C ALA A 505 -24.36 -14.91 -18.25
N ARG A 506 -23.24 -14.79 -17.53
CA ARG A 506 -22.09 -13.95 -17.95
C ARG A 506 -21.51 -14.42 -19.29
N ALA A 507 -21.31 -15.72 -19.45
CA ALA A 507 -20.75 -16.30 -20.67
C ALA A 507 -21.69 -16.10 -21.86
N ILE A 508 -22.99 -16.31 -21.69
CA ILE A 508 -24.03 -16.07 -22.70
C ILE A 508 -24.05 -14.59 -23.10
N LEU A 509 -24.02 -13.67 -22.12
CA LEU A 509 -24.06 -12.23 -22.39
C LEU A 509 -22.83 -11.76 -23.19
N LYS A 510 -21.67 -12.39 -22.97
CA LYS A 510 -20.43 -12.12 -23.71
C LYS A 510 -20.52 -12.50 -25.19
N ARG A 511 -21.33 -13.51 -25.55
CA ARG A 511 -21.48 -14.06 -26.91
C ARG A 511 -20.13 -14.41 -27.60
N PRO A 512 -19.31 -15.27 -26.98
CA PRO A 512 -18.05 -15.70 -27.56
C PRO A 512 -18.26 -16.70 -28.72
N ALA A 513 -17.29 -16.80 -29.62
CA ALA A 513 -17.30 -17.82 -30.68
C ALA A 513 -16.95 -19.23 -30.15
N ILE A 514 -16.19 -19.29 -29.05
CA ILE A 514 -15.76 -20.53 -28.40
C ILE A 514 -16.22 -20.50 -26.95
N MET A 515 -16.91 -21.54 -26.49
CA MET A 515 -17.29 -21.73 -25.10
C MET A 515 -16.57 -22.92 -24.47
N ILE A 516 -16.01 -22.71 -23.29
CA ILE A 516 -15.30 -23.72 -22.51
C ILE A 516 -16.02 -23.93 -21.18
N PHE A 517 -16.33 -25.18 -20.87
CA PHE A 517 -16.93 -25.61 -19.61
C PHE A 517 -15.89 -26.43 -18.83
N ASP A 518 -15.40 -25.89 -17.70
CA ASP A 518 -14.40 -26.58 -16.85
C ASP A 518 -15.10 -27.17 -15.63
N GLU A 519 -15.47 -28.46 -15.70
CA GLU A 519 -16.20 -29.20 -14.65
C GLU A 519 -17.48 -28.50 -14.13
N ALA A 520 -18.07 -27.64 -14.96
CA ALA A 520 -19.13 -26.74 -14.57
C ALA A 520 -20.31 -27.54 -13.97
N THR A 521 -20.77 -28.63 -14.58
CA THR A 521 -22.06 -29.25 -14.23
C THR A 521 -22.09 -30.07 -12.93
N SER A 522 -20.97 -30.16 -12.21
CA SER A 522 -20.87 -30.92 -10.94
C SER A 522 -21.79 -30.42 -9.81
N SER A 523 -22.23 -29.16 -9.85
CA SER A 523 -23.06 -28.52 -8.82
C SER A 523 -24.51 -28.26 -9.26
N LEU A 524 -24.90 -28.68 -10.46
CA LEU A 524 -26.27 -28.57 -10.97
C LEU A 524 -27.02 -29.88 -10.81
N ASP A 525 -28.33 -29.79 -10.58
CA ASP A 525 -29.21 -30.92 -10.78
C ASP A 525 -29.34 -31.25 -12.29
N SER A 526 -29.55 -32.53 -12.62
CA SER A 526 -29.53 -32.99 -14.01
C SER A 526 -30.61 -32.35 -14.90
N ALA A 527 -31.74 -31.93 -14.34
CA ALA A 527 -32.82 -31.28 -15.10
C ALA A 527 -32.41 -29.86 -15.53
N THR A 528 -31.82 -29.09 -14.62
CA THR A 528 -31.28 -27.76 -14.91
C THR A 528 -30.10 -27.83 -15.88
N GLU A 529 -29.23 -28.84 -15.75
CA GLU A 529 -28.12 -29.06 -16.69
C GLU A 529 -28.61 -29.25 -18.13
N GLN A 530 -29.60 -30.13 -18.34
CA GLN A 530 -30.16 -30.38 -19.68
C GLN A 530 -30.84 -29.14 -20.26
N ALA A 531 -31.59 -28.39 -19.45
CA ALA A 531 -32.26 -27.17 -19.89
C ALA A 531 -31.25 -26.10 -20.35
N ILE A 532 -30.16 -25.95 -19.61
CA ILE A 532 -29.06 -25.05 -19.97
C ILE A 532 -28.35 -25.52 -21.24
N GLN A 533 -28.02 -26.81 -21.38
CA GLN A 533 -27.40 -27.34 -22.61
C GLN A 533 -28.27 -27.06 -23.84
N THR A 534 -29.58 -27.30 -23.73
CA THR A 534 -30.55 -27.02 -24.81
C THR A 534 -30.55 -25.54 -25.19
N THR A 535 -30.44 -24.65 -24.20
CA THR A 535 -30.42 -23.20 -24.43
C THR A 535 -29.10 -22.73 -25.05
N LEU A 536 -27.99 -23.37 -24.68
CA LEU A 536 -26.67 -23.07 -25.25
C LEU A 536 -26.54 -23.51 -26.71
N GLU A 537 -27.25 -24.55 -27.14
CA GLU A 537 -27.31 -24.94 -28.57
C GLU A 537 -28.01 -23.89 -29.45
N GLN A 538 -28.81 -23.00 -28.85
CA GLN A 538 -29.55 -21.94 -29.55
C GLN A 538 -28.76 -20.64 -29.71
N VAL A 539 -27.63 -20.49 -29.01
CA VAL A 539 -26.75 -19.30 -28.99
C VAL A 539 -25.49 -19.58 -29.80
#